data_AF-X0U0P5-F1
#
_entry.id   AF-X0U0P5-F1
#
_cell.length_a   1.000
_cell.length_b   1.000
_cell.length_c   1.000
_cell.angle_alpha   90.00
_cell.angle_beta   90.00
_cell.angle_gamma   90.00
#
_symmetry.space_group_name_H-M   'P 1'
#
loop_
_entity.id
_entity.type
_entity.pdbx_description
1 polymer ?
#
loop_
_entity_poly.entity_id
_entity_poly.type
_entity_poly.pdbx_seq_one_letter_code
_entity_poly.pdbx_strand_id
1 'polypeptide(L)'
;LPKPPEKMNLLRVIIPFLVFFVLVLAGRIWPFQMPILGLPLMFLISALAVFVISPKKLPVLEIASNTIRQLIPLVGIMIVVGILIQIMALSGARGLISLGVVTLPLTVLFATLWLILPWSEGLVQYAAAPLLGIPLILLFNMKGLNPIIALSAMAVMWPLGDCLPPTAVVGRATVIELKYKGSYYGEFVKTCLVPMLIILFICTLFIIFSKQLSFLVG
;
A
#
# COMPACT_ATOMS: atom_id res chain seq x y z
N LEU A 1 -20.11 8.69 -21.90
CA LEU A 1 -19.63 7.30 -21.65
C LEU A 1 -19.48 6.60 -23.00
N PRO A 2 -18.33 5.97 -23.31
CA PRO A 2 -18.16 5.22 -24.55
C PRO A 2 -19.12 4.01 -24.59
N LYS A 3 -19.66 3.69 -25.77
CA LYS A 3 -20.58 2.56 -25.95
C LYS A 3 -19.85 1.24 -25.67
N PRO A 4 -20.31 0.39 -24.74
CA PRO A 4 -19.68 -0.90 -24.49
C PRO A 4 -19.71 -1.75 -25.76
N PRO A 5 -18.65 -2.52 -26.05
CA PRO A 5 -18.56 -3.33 -27.26
C PRO A 5 -19.68 -4.37 -27.29
N GLU A 6 -20.26 -4.59 -28.48
CA GLU A 6 -21.29 -5.61 -28.69
C GLU A 6 -20.78 -6.98 -28.19
N LYS A 7 -21.60 -7.65 -27.35
CA LYS A 7 -21.36 -8.94 -26.65
C LYS A 7 -20.58 -8.91 -25.32
N MET A 8 -20.27 -7.74 -24.75
CA MET A 8 -19.68 -7.65 -23.41
C MET A 8 -20.76 -7.78 -22.32
N ASN A 9 -21.07 -9.02 -21.93
CA ASN A 9 -22.05 -9.32 -20.87
C ASN A 9 -21.42 -9.17 -19.48
N LEU A 10 -22.24 -8.83 -18.47
CA LEU A 10 -21.83 -8.70 -17.06
C LEU A 10 -21.03 -9.92 -16.55
N LEU A 11 -21.44 -11.13 -16.97
CA LEU A 11 -20.76 -12.38 -16.63
C LEU A 11 -19.30 -12.41 -17.10
N ARG A 12 -19.00 -11.89 -18.30
CA ARG A 12 -17.64 -11.85 -18.85
C ARG A 12 -16.73 -10.89 -18.10
N VAL A 13 -17.32 -9.86 -17.50
CA VAL A 13 -16.61 -8.89 -16.66
C VAL A 13 -16.29 -9.47 -15.29
N ILE A 14 -17.22 -10.25 -14.71
CA ILE A 14 -17.07 -10.82 -13.36
C ILE A 14 -16.07 -11.99 -13.33
N ILE A 15 -16.02 -12.83 -14.37
CA ILE A 15 -15.20 -14.05 -14.36
C ILE A 15 -13.71 -13.79 -14.02
N PRO A 16 -13.00 -12.81 -14.61
CA PRO A 16 -11.62 -12.50 -14.24
C PRO A 16 -11.42 -12.15 -12.76
N PHE A 17 -12.36 -11.40 -12.17
CA PHE A 17 -12.30 -11.08 -10.74
C PHE A 17 -12.57 -12.33 -9.90
N LEU A 18 -13.52 -13.17 -10.31
CA LEU A 18 -13.83 -14.42 -9.63
C LEU A 18 -12.61 -15.35 -9.64
N VAL A 19 -11.93 -15.50 -10.79
CA VAL A 19 -10.68 -16.25 -10.91
C VAL A 19 -9.63 -15.71 -9.95
N PHE A 20 -9.44 -14.39 -9.88
CA PHE A 20 -8.51 -13.76 -8.95
C PHE A 20 -8.85 -14.09 -7.48
N PHE A 21 -10.09 -13.88 -7.06
CA PHE A 21 -10.51 -14.15 -5.67
C PHE A 21 -10.44 -15.62 -5.29
N VAL A 22 -10.80 -16.51 -6.21
CA VAL A 22 -10.67 -17.96 -5.99
C VAL A 22 -9.21 -18.36 -5.79
N LEU A 23 -8.28 -17.81 -6.58
CA LEU A 23 -6.85 -18.07 -6.40
C LEU A 23 -6.33 -17.56 -5.05
N VAL A 24 -6.74 -16.37 -4.63
CA VAL A 24 -6.37 -15.80 -3.32
C VAL A 24 -6.93 -16.63 -2.17
N LEU A 25 -8.20 -17.06 -2.25
CA LEU A 25 -8.84 -17.88 -1.22
C LEU A 25 -8.25 -19.30 -1.18
N ALA A 26 -7.99 -19.90 -2.34
CA ALA A 26 -7.39 -21.22 -2.43
C ALA A 26 -6.01 -21.25 -1.76
N GLY A 27 -5.18 -20.22 -1.96
CA GLY A 27 -3.89 -20.09 -1.28
C GLY A 27 -4.00 -19.97 0.24
N ARG A 28 -5.13 -19.48 0.76
CA ARG A 28 -5.38 -19.35 2.20
C ARG A 28 -5.98 -20.62 2.83
N ILE A 29 -6.83 -21.35 2.09
CA ILE A 29 -7.50 -22.57 2.57
C ILE A 29 -6.57 -23.78 2.51
N TRP A 30 -5.68 -23.85 1.50
CA TRP A 30 -4.75 -24.97 1.30
C TRP A 30 -3.27 -24.54 1.31
N PRO A 31 -2.76 -23.98 2.42
CA PRO A 31 -1.42 -23.39 2.49
C PRO A 31 -0.27 -24.39 2.22
N PHE A 32 -0.49 -25.69 2.41
CA PHE A 32 0.56 -26.73 2.25
C PHE A 32 0.47 -27.54 0.95
N GLN A 33 -0.64 -27.45 0.21
CA GLN A 33 -0.88 -28.26 -1.00
C GLN A 33 -0.83 -27.42 -2.28
N MET A 34 -1.08 -26.12 -2.16
CA MET A 34 -1.01 -25.19 -3.29
C MET A 34 0.36 -24.51 -3.33
N PRO A 35 1.05 -24.48 -4.48
CA PRO A 35 2.27 -23.71 -4.61
C PRO A 35 1.97 -22.22 -4.35
N ILE A 36 2.91 -21.53 -3.69
CA ILE A 36 2.75 -20.10 -3.36
C ILE A 36 2.72 -19.31 -4.67
N LEU A 37 1.52 -19.02 -5.17
CA LEU A 37 1.33 -18.16 -6.32
C LEU A 37 1.49 -16.72 -5.85
N GLY A 38 2.59 -16.07 -6.27
CA GLY A 38 2.77 -14.65 -6.02
C GLY A 38 1.61 -13.83 -6.62
N LEU A 39 1.33 -12.67 -6.03
CA LEU A 39 0.32 -11.72 -6.51
C LEU A 39 0.44 -11.43 -8.03
N PRO A 40 1.65 -11.23 -8.61
CA PRO A 40 1.80 -11.03 -10.05
C PRO A 40 1.28 -12.20 -10.89
N LEU A 41 1.49 -13.44 -10.45
CA LEU A 41 1.05 -14.64 -11.18
C LEU A 41 -0.47 -14.79 -11.14
N MET A 42 -1.09 -14.49 -9.99
CA MET A 42 -2.56 -14.48 -9.87
C MET A 42 -3.19 -13.44 -10.81
N PHE A 43 -2.60 -12.25 -10.91
CA PHE A 43 -3.03 -11.23 -11.88
C PHE A 43 -2.82 -11.69 -13.33
N LEU A 44 -1.72 -12.38 -13.63
CA LEU A 44 -1.44 -12.90 -14.96
C LEU A 44 -2.46 -13.98 -15.38
N ILE A 45 -2.81 -14.90 -14.48
CA ILE A 45 -3.86 -15.90 -14.73
C ILE A 45 -5.22 -15.23 -14.95
N SER A 46 -5.53 -14.20 -14.16
CA SER A 46 -6.76 -13.43 -14.32
C SER A 46 -6.79 -12.65 -15.65
N ALA A 47 -5.65 -12.10 -16.08
CA ALA A 47 -5.50 -11.46 -17.39
C ALA A 47 -5.63 -12.47 -18.55
N LEU A 48 -5.14 -13.70 -18.38
CA LEU A 48 -5.37 -14.78 -19.35
C LEU A 48 -6.86 -15.13 -19.44
N ALA A 49 -7.58 -15.16 -18.32
CA ALA A 49 -9.03 -15.36 -18.35
C ALA A 49 -9.74 -14.24 -19.13
N VAL A 50 -9.33 -12.98 -18.97
CA VAL A 50 -9.83 -11.86 -19.81
C VAL A 50 -9.54 -12.11 -21.28
N PHE A 51 -8.32 -12.54 -21.62
CA PHE A 51 -7.90 -12.79 -23.00
C PHE A 51 -8.76 -13.89 -23.67
N VAL A 52 -9.06 -14.98 -22.96
CA VAL A 52 -9.87 -16.09 -23.48
C VAL A 52 -11.35 -15.71 -23.64
N ILE A 53 -11.89 -14.90 -22.73
CA ILE A 53 -13.33 -14.56 -22.68
C ILE A 53 -13.67 -13.35 -23.57
N SER A 54 -12.69 -12.50 -23.88
CA SER A 54 -12.87 -11.28 -24.65
C SER A 54 -13.45 -11.58 -26.04
N PRO A 55 -14.60 -10.98 -26.43
CA PRO A 55 -15.18 -11.15 -27.76
C PRO A 55 -14.36 -10.44 -28.85
N LYS A 56 -13.42 -9.56 -28.48
CA LYS A 56 -12.53 -8.86 -29.41
C LYS A 56 -11.09 -9.28 -29.19
N LYS A 57 -10.33 -9.34 -30.29
CA LYS A 57 -8.87 -9.50 -30.23
C LYS A 57 -8.28 -8.31 -29.50
N LEU A 58 -7.66 -8.56 -28.35
CA LEU A 58 -6.99 -7.55 -27.56
C LEU A 58 -5.56 -7.39 -28.10
N PRO A 59 -5.11 -6.17 -28.44
CA PRO A 59 -3.74 -5.93 -28.85
C PRO A 59 -2.81 -6.00 -27.62
N VAL A 60 -2.46 -7.21 -27.19
CA VAL A 60 -1.71 -7.46 -25.94
C VAL A 60 -0.41 -6.66 -25.88
N LEU A 61 0.32 -6.58 -26.99
CA LEU A 61 1.58 -5.85 -27.06
C LEU A 61 1.40 -4.33 -26.89
N GLU A 62 0.34 -3.78 -27.50
CA GLU A 62 0.02 -2.36 -27.38
C GLU A 62 -0.45 -2.03 -25.96
N ILE A 63 -1.32 -2.86 -25.38
CA ILE A 63 -1.78 -2.72 -23.99
C ILE A 63 -0.57 -2.78 -23.05
N ALA A 64 0.28 -3.80 -23.17
CA ALA A 64 1.48 -3.95 -22.34
C ALA A 64 2.43 -2.76 -22.51
N SER A 65 2.67 -2.28 -23.75
CA SER A 65 3.52 -1.12 -24.00
C SER A 65 2.94 0.15 -23.38
N ASN A 66 1.64 0.38 -23.53
CA ASN A 66 0.95 1.53 -22.93
C ASN A 66 0.98 1.46 -21.40
N THR A 67 0.76 0.28 -20.81
CA THR A 67 0.89 0.07 -19.36
C THR A 67 2.31 0.35 -18.88
N ILE A 68 3.35 -0.16 -19.57
CA ILE A 68 4.74 0.16 -19.22
C ILE A 68 4.98 1.67 -19.29
N ARG A 69 4.54 2.33 -20.36
CA ARG A 69 4.69 3.79 -20.52
C ARG A 69 4.01 4.58 -19.40
N GLN A 70 2.84 4.14 -18.94
CA GLN A 70 2.15 4.74 -17.80
C GLN A 70 2.87 4.48 -16.47
N LEU A 71 3.58 3.35 -16.35
CA LEU A 71 4.34 2.99 -15.15
C LEU A 71 5.77 3.56 -15.12
N ILE A 72 6.33 4.05 -16.24
CA ILE A 72 7.68 4.63 -16.30
C ILE A 72 7.92 5.68 -15.21
N PRO A 73 7.03 6.66 -14.98
CA PRO A 73 7.23 7.66 -13.92
C PRO A 73 7.32 7.02 -12.53
N LEU A 74 6.45 6.05 -12.25
CA LEU A 74 6.43 5.32 -10.97
C LEU A 74 7.70 4.51 -10.77
N VAL A 75 8.11 3.75 -11.79
CA VAL A 75 9.36 2.97 -11.77
C VAL A 75 10.57 3.87 -11.61
N GLY A 76 10.59 5.04 -12.26
CA GLY A 76 11.65 6.04 -12.10
C GLY A 76 11.79 6.52 -10.66
N ILE A 77 10.68 6.85 -9.99
CA ILE A 77 10.68 7.22 -8.57
C ILE A 77 11.22 6.07 -7.72
N MET A 78 10.75 4.84 -7.95
CA MET A 78 11.20 3.65 -7.21
C MET A 78 12.69 3.38 -7.37
N ILE A 79 13.28 3.61 -8.56
CA ILE A 79 14.71 3.44 -8.80
C ILE A 79 15.52 4.46 -8.00
N VAL A 80 15.17 5.75 -8.07
CA VAL A 80 15.87 6.82 -7.35
C VAL A 80 15.81 6.58 -5.84
N VAL A 81 14.60 6.27 -5.34
CA VAL A 81 14.36 5.93 -3.94
C VAL A 81 15.14 4.67 -3.53
N GLY A 82 15.17 3.65 -4.38
CA GLY A 82 15.95 2.43 -4.15
C GLY A 82 17.44 2.71 -4.03
N ILE A 83 18.01 3.52 -4.92
CA ILE A 83 19.41 3.96 -4.85
C ILE A 83 19.67 4.70 -3.54
N LEU A 84 18.79 5.63 -3.15
CA LEU A 84 18.91 6.36 -1.88
C LEU A 84 18.94 5.40 -0.67
N ILE A 85 18.04 4.41 -0.60
CA ILE A 85 18.05 3.41 0.47
C ILE A 85 19.36 2.65 0.50
N GLN A 86 19.89 2.25 -0.66
CA GLN A 86 21.12 1.49 -0.73
C GLN A 86 22.32 2.32 -0.27
N ILE A 87 22.38 3.61 -0.63
CA ILE A 87 23.38 4.54 -0.11
C ILE A 87 23.24 4.69 1.41
N MET A 88 22.02 4.84 1.93
CA MET A 88 21.76 4.92 3.38
C MET A 88 22.11 3.62 4.12
N ALA A 89 21.96 2.47 3.47
CA ALA A 89 22.35 1.18 4.03
C ALA A 89 23.88 1.06 4.07
N LEU A 90 24.56 1.43 2.99
CA LEU A 90 26.03 1.41 2.90
C LEU A 90 26.69 2.40 3.88
N SER A 91 26.11 3.58 4.08
CA SER A 91 26.61 4.57 5.04
C SER A 91 26.23 4.28 6.50
N GLY A 92 25.40 3.27 6.75
CA GLY A 92 24.85 2.96 8.07
C GLY A 92 23.74 3.91 8.54
N ALA A 93 23.41 4.97 7.80
CA ALA A 93 22.37 5.93 8.14
C ALA A 93 20.99 5.28 8.32
N ARG A 94 20.63 4.31 7.47
CA ARG A 94 19.39 3.52 7.60
C ARG A 94 19.35 2.78 8.93
N GLY A 95 20.46 2.19 9.35
CA GLY A 95 20.58 1.48 10.62
C GLY A 95 20.45 2.42 11.81
N LEU A 96 21.07 3.60 11.75
CA LEU A 96 20.97 4.62 12.79
C LEU A 96 19.54 5.15 12.95
N ILE A 97 18.83 5.44 11.85
CA ILE A 97 17.44 5.87 11.89
C ILE A 97 16.56 4.78 12.50
N SER A 98 16.73 3.53 12.04
CA SER A 98 16.03 2.36 12.59
C SER A 98 16.28 2.22 14.09
N LEU A 99 17.54 2.32 14.53
CA LEU A 99 17.90 2.20 15.94
C LEU A 99 17.27 3.33 16.76
N GLY A 100 17.33 4.57 16.27
CA GLY A 100 16.74 5.73 16.94
C GLY A 100 15.23 5.59 17.17
N VAL A 101 14.51 4.97 16.23
CA VAL A 101 13.07 4.69 16.41
C VAL A 101 12.85 3.56 17.41
N VAL A 102 13.68 2.51 17.38
CA VAL A 102 13.52 1.34 18.23
C VAL A 102 13.90 1.60 19.70
N THR A 103 14.79 2.55 19.96
CA THR A 103 15.21 2.92 21.32
C THR A 103 14.26 3.89 22.01
N LEU A 104 13.27 4.45 21.31
CA LEU A 104 12.29 5.35 21.91
C LEU A 104 11.45 4.64 23.00
N PRO A 105 11.10 5.35 24.09
CA PRO A 105 10.12 4.85 25.06
C PRO A 105 8.79 4.54 24.36
N LEU A 106 8.11 3.45 24.73
CA LEU A 106 6.88 2.99 24.05
C LEU A 106 5.78 4.06 23.97
N THR A 107 5.60 4.85 25.02
CA THR A 107 4.61 5.94 25.04
C THR A 107 4.94 7.03 24.02
N VAL A 108 6.22 7.38 23.94
CA VAL A 108 6.73 8.36 22.96
C VAL A 108 6.64 7.77 21.56
N LEU A 109 6.94 6.48 21.39
CA LEU A 109 6.83 5.78 20.11
C LEU A 109 5.40 5.85 19.57
N PHE A 110 4.38 5.52 20.37
CA PHE A 110 2.99 5.59 19.91
C PHE A 110 2.57 7.01 19.51
N ALA A 111 3.04 8.02 20.23
CA ALA A 111 2.81 9.42 19.85
C ALA A 111 3.55 9.79 18.55
N THR A 112 4.80 9.35 18.39
CA THR A 112 5.60 9.66 17.20
C THR A 112 5.17 8.86 15.97
N LEU A 113 4.51 7.70 16.10
CA LEU A 113 3.97 6.95 14.96
C LEU A 113 2.98 7.77 14.12
N TRP A 114 2.24 8.68 14.74
CA TRP A 114 1.30 9.58 14.05
C TRP A 114 2.00 10.49 13.05
N LEU A 115 3.26 10.83 13.31
CA LEU A 115 4.07 11.67 12.45
C LEU A 115 4.98 10.82 11.56
N ILE A 116 5.73 9.89 12.17
CA ILE A 116 6.75 9.09 11.50
C ILE A 116 6.15 8.28 10.36
N LEU A 117 5.00 7.62 10.55
CA LEU A 117 4.45 6.75 9.51
C LEU A 117 3.93 7.56 8.31
N PRO A 118 3.03 8.55 8.45
CA PRO A 118 2.57 9.33 7.30
C PRO A 118 3.72 10.09 6.62
N TRP A 119 4.63 10.68 7.40
CA TRP A 119 5.74 11.46 6.81
C TRP A 119 6.76 10.57 6.10
N SER A 120 6.99 9.35 6.59
CA SER A 120 7.90 8.40 5.93
C SER A 120 7.40 7.97 4.55
N GLU A 121 6.10 7.82 4.39
CA GLU A 121 5.51 7.50 3.09
C GLU A 121 5.47 8.77 2.20
N GLY A 122 5.16 9.95 2.75
CA GLY A 122 5.24 11.19 1.99
C GLY A 122 6.64 11.51 1.46
N LEU A 123 7.70 11.17 2.21
CA LEU A 123 9.09 11.45 1.81
C LEU A 123 9.74 10.35 0.99
N VAL A 124 9.52 9.09 1.37
CA VAL A 124 10.26 7.94 0.82
C VAL A 124 9.33 6.92 0.15
N GLN A 125 8.01 7.15 0.17
CA GLN A 125 6.95 6.28 -0.37
C GLN A 125 7.22 4.79 -0.11
N TYR A 126 7.51 4.04 -1.16
CA TYR A 126 7.69 2.59 -1.14
C TYR A 126 8.90 2.11 -0.32
N ALA A 127 9.83 3.01 0.02
CA ALA A 127 10.98 2.71 0.88
C ALA A 127 10.70 2.80 2.37
N ALA A 128 9.57 3.38 2.78
CA ALA A 128 9.23 3.52 4.19
C ALA A 128 9.14 2.14 4.88
N ALA A 129 8.61 1.15 4.19
CA ALA A 129 8.45 -0.22 4.69
C ALA A 129 9.79 -0.89 5.07
N PRO A 130 10.81 -0.98 4.19
CA PRO A 130 12.10 -1.54 4.56
C PRO A 130 12.90 -0.65 5.54
N LEU A 131 12.71 0.67 5.53
CA LEU A 131 13.45 1.59 6.40
C LEU A 131 12.93 1.55 7.84
N LEU A 132 11.62 1.65 8.04
CA LEU A 132 10.98 1.80 9.35
C LEU A 132 10.04 0.65 9.70
N GLY A 133 9.36 0.07 8.71
CA GLY A 133 8.38 -1.00 8.94
C GLY A 133 9.00 -2.26 9.56
N ILE A 134 10.07 -2.79 8.98
CA ILE A 134 10.71 -4.03 9.49
C ILE A 134 11.17 -3.88 10.95
N PRO A 135 11.93 -2.83 11.34
CA PRO A 135 12.34 -2.63 12.73
C PRO A 135 11.16 -2.47 13.70
N LEU A 136 10.12 -1.72 13.31
CA LEU A 136 8.93 -1.50 14.15
C LEU A 136 8.16 -2.80 14.41
N ILE A 137 7.96 -3.62 13.39
CA ILE A 137 7.29 -4.92 13.53
C ILE A 137 8.08 -5.84 14.45
N LEU A 138 9.41 -5.88 14.29
CA LEU A 138 10.29 -6.68 15.16
C LEU A 138 10.23 -6.18 16.61
N LEU A 139 10.28 -4.87 16.83
CA LEU A 139 10.12 -4.27 18.15
C LEU A 139 8.77 -4.64 18.78
N PHE A 140 7.67 -4.48 18.03
CA PHE A 140 6.34 -4.83 18.52
C PHE A 140 6.24 -6.32 18.87
N ASN A 141 6.81 -7.19 18.05
CA ASN A 141 6.88 -8.62 18.33
C ASN A 141 7.68 -8.91 19.61
N MET A 142 8.85 -8.28 19.78
CA MET A 142 9.67 -8.41 21.00
C MET A 142 8.96 -7.88 22.26
N LYS A 143 8.03 -6.94 22.12
CA LYS A 143 7.18 -6.42 23.20
C LYS A 143 5.91 -7.26 23.44
N GLY A 144 5.73 -8.36 22.72
CA GLY A 144 4.59 -9.26 22.88
C GLY A 144 3.29 -8.76 22.26
N LEU A 145 3.37 -7.82 21.32
CA LEU A 145 2.26 -7.38 20.49
C LEU A 145 2.11 -8.31 19.28
N ASN A 146 0.89 -8.47 18.76
CA ASN A 146 0.68 -9.29 17.56
C ASN A 146 1.21 -8.53 16.33
N PRO A 147 2.26 -9.03 15.65
CA PRO A 147 2.90 -8.32 14.55
C PRO A 147 1.98 -8.19 13.33
N ILE A 148 1.04 -9.12 13.13
CA ILE A 148 0.10 -9.08 12.00
C ILE A 148 -0.89 -7.94 12.19
N ILE A 149 -1.45 -7.80 13.39
CA ILE A 149 -2.41 -6.73 13.71
C ILE A 149 -1.69 -5.38 13.71
N ALA A 150 -0.50 -5.29 14.32
CA ALA A 150 0.28 -4.07 14.32
C ALA A 150 0.65 -3.65 12.88
N LEU A 151 1.07 -4.60 12.03
CA LEU A 151 1.35 -4.34 10.62
C LEU A 151 0.09 -3.88 9.88
N SER A 152 -1.06 -4.52 10.13
CA SER A 152 -2.31 -4.12 9.47
C SER A 152 -2.72 -2.68 9.82
N ALA A 153 -2.54 -2.27 11.08
CA ALA A 153 -2.79 -0.90 11.50
C ALA A 153 -1.78 0.07 10.86
N MET A 154 -0.49 -0.26 10.86
CA MET A 154 0.52 0.57 10.21
C MET A 154 0.29 0.71 8.69
N ALA A 155 -0.16 -0.37 8.02
CA ALA A 155 -0.51 -0.38 6.60
C ALA A 155 -1.68 0.57 6.26
N VAL A 156 -2.54 0.88 7.22
CA VAL A 156 -3.60 1.89 7.07
C VAL A 156 -3.08 3.30 7.39
N MET A 157 -2.10 3.43 8.29
CA MET A 157 -1.51 4.71 8.65
C MET A 157 -0.59 5.29 7.55
N TRP A 158 0.16 4.43 6.84
CA TRP A 158 1.11 4.88 5.80
C TRP A 158 0.46 5.66 4.65
N PRO A 159 -0.62 5.17 3.99
CA PRO A 159 -1.26 5.86 2.87
C PRO A 159 -1.87 7.23 3.20
N LEU A 160 -1.96 7.60 4.49
CA LEU A 160 -2.35 8.95 4.88
C LEU A 160 -1.27 9.98 4.49
N GLY A 161 -0.02 9.53 4.35
CA GLY A 161 1.10 10.32 3.86
C GLY A 161 0.99 10.74 2.40
N ASP A 162 0.27 9.98 1.57
CA ASP A 162 0.14 10.22 0.12
C ASP A 162 -0.66 11.50 -0.20
N CYS A 163 -1.25 12.12 0.84
CA CYS A 163 -1.88 13.43 0.81
C CYS A 163 -0.97 14.57 1.28
N LEU A 164 0.11 14.26 1.99
CA LEU A 164 1.07 15.20 2.57
C LEU A 164 2.19 15.55 1.56
N PRO A 165 2.78 16.75 1.64
CA PRO A 165 3.94 17.13 0.83
C PRO A 165 5.18 16.30 1.22
N PRO A 166 6.16 16.05 0.32
CA PRO A 166 6.36 16.60 -1.04
C PRO A 166 5.81 15.74 -2.20
N THR A 167 5.47 14.47 -1.97
CA THR A 167 5.05 13.55 -3.05
C THR A 167 3.58 13.71 -3.40
N ALA A 168 2.68 13.84 -2.42
CA ALA A 168 1.25 14.16 -2.58
C ALA A 168 0.60 13.51 -3.82
N VAL A 169 0.93 12.24 -4.14
CA VAL A 169 0.63 11.64 -5.45
C VAL A 169 -0.87 11.39 -5.57
N VAL A 170 -1.44 10.72 -4.58
CA VAL A 170 -2.88 10.42 -4.52
C VAL A 170 -3.68 11.69 -4.24
N GLY A 171 -3.19 12.55 -3.34
CA GLY A 171 -3.87 13.80 -3.02
C GLY A 171 -4.00 14.74 -4.23
N ARG A 172 -2.92 14.92 -5.01
CA ARG A 172 -2.96 15.74 -6.24
C ARG A 172 -3.86 15.13 -7.30
N ALA A 173 -3.79 13.82 -7.52
CA ALA A 173 -4.68 13.12 -8.46
C ALA A 173 -6.16 13.33 -8.08
N THR A 174 -6.48 13.25 -6.78
CA THR A 174 -7.83 13.44 -6.25
C THR A 174 -8.36 14.85 -6.47
N VAL A 175 -7.54 15.88 -6.22
CA VAL A 175 -7.92 17.29 -6.44
C VAL A 175 -8.18 17.60 -7.92
N ILE A 176 -7.39 17.01 -8.81
CA ILE A 176 -7.55 17.15 -10.27
C ILE A 176 -8.87 16.50 -10.73
N GLU A 177 -9.13 15.25 -10.32
CA GLU A 177 -10.34 14.51 -10.71
C GLU A 177 -11.62 15.13 -10.15
N LEU A 178 -11.60 15.59 -8.90
CA LEU A 178 -12.73 16.26 -8.26
C LEU A 178 -12.91 17.72 -8.72
N LYS A 179 -12.01 18.24 -9.57
CA LYS A 179 -11.96 19.65 -10.02
C LYS A 179 -12.08 20.62 -8.85
N TYR A 180 -11.40 20.30 -7.75
CA TYR A 180 -11.49 21.08 -6.52
C TYR A 180 -10.86 22.46 -6.75
N LYS A 181 -11.65 23.51 -6.56
CA LYS A 181 -11.25 24.90 -6.87
C LYS A 181 -10.47 25.58 -5.74
N GLY A 182 -10.44 24.96 -4.57
CA GLY A 182 -9.80 25.50 -3.38
C GLY A 182 -8.28 25.31 -3.34
N SER A 183 -7.62 25.99 -2.41
CA SER A 183 -6.16 25.84 -2.21
C SER A 183 -5.83 24.46 -1.63
N TYR A 184 -4.92 23.72 -2.28
CA TYR A 184 -4.54 22.36 -1.88
C TYR A 184 -4.13 22.27 -0.40
N TYR A 185 -3.25 23.16 0.05
CA TYR A 185 -2.73 23.12 1.42
C TYR A 185 -3.64 23.84 2.41
N GLY A 186 -4.30 24.92 1.98
CA GLY A 186 -5.10 25.76 2.85
C GLY A 186 -6.46 25.16 3.19
N GLU A 187 -7.07 24.42 2.25
CA GLU A 187 -8.46 23.98 2.36
C GLU A 187 -8.58 22.46 2.23
N PHE A 188 -7.94 21.84 1.23
CA PHE A 188 -8.03 20.39 1.02
C PHE A 188 -7.32 19.61 2.13
N VAL A 189 -6.04 19.86 2.40
CA VAL A 189 -5.29 19.17 3.47
C VAL A 189 -5.90 19.44 4.85
N LYS A 190 -6.36 20.67 5.13
CA LYS A 190 -7.03 20.99 6.41
C LYS A 190 -8.33 20.21 6.59
N THR A 191 -9.12 20.08 5.53
CA THR A 191 -10.36 19.29 5.56
C THR A 191 -10.05 17.80 5.76
N CYS A 192 -9.00 17.29 5.11
CA CYS A 192 -8.54 15.91 5.27
C CYS A 192 -7.89 15.63 6.64
N LEU A 193 -7.41 16.65 7.35
CA LEU A 193 -6.74 16.50 8.64
C LEU A 193 -7.66 15.86 9.69
N VAL A 194 -8.94 16.24 9.72
CA VAL A 194 -9.90 15.69 10.70
C VAL A 194 -10.12 14.18 10.48
N PRO A 195 -10.46 13.70 9.26
CA PRO A 195 -10.49 12.27 8.97
C PRO A 195 -9.16 11.55 9.23
N MET A 196 -8.03 12.16 8.85
CA MET A 196 -6.70 11.57 9.07
C MET A 196 -6.44 11.31 10.57
N LEU A 197 -6.74 12.28 11.44
CA LEU A 197 -6.55 12.13 12.88
C LEU A 197 -7.45 11.03 13.48
N ILE A 198 -8.69 10.89 13.00
CA ILE A 198 -9.59 9.81 13.45
C ILE A 198 -9.03 8.44 13.04
N ILE A 199 -8.55 8.30 11.80
CA ILE A 199 -7.95 7.05 11.32
C ILE A 199 -6.69 6.71 12.11
N LEU A 200 -5.79 7.68 12.33
CA LEU A 200 -4.58 7.50 13.13
C LEU A 200 -4.90 7.08 14.57
N PHE A 201 -5.94 7.68 15.17
CA PHE A 201 -6.40 7.32 16.49
C PHE A 201 -6.86 5.87 16.57
N ILE A 202 -7.74 5.46 15.65
CA ILE A 202 -8.24 4.08 15.59
C ILE A 202 -7.08 3.10 15.36
N CYS A 203 -6.18 3.39 14.42
CA CYS A 203 -5.03 2.53 14.14
C CYS A 203 -4.12 2.38 15.39
N THR A 204 -3.91 3.47 16.13
CA THR A 204 -3.11 3.43 17.37
C THR A 204 -3.76 2.56 18.43
N LEU A 205 -5.09 2.64 18.59
CA LEU A 205 -5.83 1.74 19.48
C LEU A 205 -5.68 0.28 19.06
N PHE A 206 -5.72 -0.02 17.76
CA PHE A 206 -5.50 -1.38 17.24
C PHE A 206 -4.09 -1.89 17.54
N ILE A 207 -3.05 -1.03 17.50
CA ILE A 207 -1.69 -1.44 17.85
C ILE A 207 -1.57 -1.71 19.35
N ILE A 208 -2.11 -0.82 20.20
CA ILE A 208 -2.06 -0.96 21.67
C ILE A 208 -2.82 -2.21 22.13
N PHE A 209 -4.02 -2.43 21.59
CA PHE A 209 -4.87 -3.59 21.91
C PHE A 209 -4.59 -4.81 21.03
N SER A 210 -3.50 -4.82 20.25
CA SER A 210 -3.19 -5.90 19.32
C SER A 210 -3.12 -7.28 19.97
N LYS A 211 -2.66 -7.37 21.22
CA LYS A 211 -2.63 -8.63 21.97
C LYS A 211 -4.04 -9.16 22.27
N GLN A 212 -4.96 -8.28 22.63
CA GLN A 212 -6.36 -8.65 22.91
C GLN A 212 -7.12 -8.95 21.62
N LEU A 213 -6.78 -8.24 20.53
CA LEU A 213 -7.37 -8.44 19.21
C LEU A 213 -6.79 -9.64 18.45
N SER A 214 -5.80 -10.34 19.01
CA SER A 214 -5.15 -11.50 18.38
C SER A 214 -6.15 -12.58 17.95
N PHE A 215 -7.33 -12.66 18.59
CA PHE A 215 -8.40 -13.58 18.20
C PHE A 215 -8.92 -13.37 16.77
N LEU A 216 -8.75 -12.17 16.19
CA LEU A 216 -9.20 -11.86 14.83
C LEU A 216 -8.36 -12.54 13.74
N VAL A 217 -7.14 -12.94 14.07
CA VAL A 217 -6.16 -13.48 13.11
C VAL A 217 -6.01 -15.00 13.21
N GLY A 218 -6.57 -15.61 14.26
CA GLY A 218 -6.47 -17.05 14.54
C GLY A 218 -5.55 -17.32 15.72
#